data_AF-A0A127SJF4-F1
#
_entry.id   AF-A0A127SJF4-F1
#
_cell.length_a   1.000
_cell.length_b   1.000
_cell.length_c   1.000
_cell.angle_alpha   90.00
_cell.angle_beta   90.00
_cell.angle_gamma   90.00
#
_symmetry.space_group_name_H-M   'P 1'
#
loop_
_entity.id
_entity.type
_entity.pdbx_description
1 polymer ?
#
loop_
_entity_poly.entity_id
_entity_poly.type
_entity_poly.pdbx_seq_one_letter_code
_entity_poly.pdbx_strand_id
1 'polypeptide(L)'
;RSIKALKQLINLGNEYGLDLTRPAQTAQEAVQWTYMGYLASIKSQDGAAMSFGRNSAFLDVFIERDLKAGKITETDAQELIDNIVMKLRIVRFLRTKDYDNIFSGDPYWATWSDAGFGDDGRPMVTKTSFRLLNTLTLEHLGPGPEPNITIFWDPKLPEGYKRFCAKISIDTSAIQYESDKEIRSHWGDDAAIACCVSPMRVGKQMQFFAARVNSAKALLYAINGGRDEMT
;
A
#
# COMPACT_ATOMS: atom_id res chain seq x y z
N ARG A 1 -3.11 -23.37 -11.26
CA ARG A 1 -3.57 -22.02 -11.71
C ARG A 1 -2.47 -20.97 -11.51
N SER A 2 -1.87 -20.86 -10.33
CA SER A 2 -0.81 -19.87 -10.02
C SER A 2 0.44 -19.95 -10.92
N ILE A 3 0.93 -21.15 -11.26
CA ILE A 3 2.08 -21.32 -12.18
C ILE A 3 1.78 -20.75 -13.59
N LYS A 4 0.54 -20.84 -14.06
CA LYS A 4 0.14 -20.26 -15.37
C LYS A 4 0.18 -18.73 -15.31
N ALA A 5 -0.31 -18.14 -14.22
CA ALA A 5 -0.26 -16.70 -14.02
C ALA A 5 1.18 -16.17 -13.96
N LEU A 6 2.10 -16.89 -13.30
CA LEU A 6 3.53 -16.51 -13.29
C LEU A 6 4.15 -16.52 -14.70
N LYS A 7 3.77 -17.48 -15.56
CA LYS A 7 4.20 -17.47 -16.97
C LYS A 7 3.63 -16.28 -17.75
N GLN A 8 2.40 -15.87 -17.46
CA GLN A 8 1.80 -14.68 -18.06
C GLN A 8 2.48 -13.39 -17.57
N LEU A 9 2.91 -13.34 -16.31
CA LEU A 9 3.73 -12.24 -15.80
C LEU A 9 5.06 -12.12 -16.55
N ILE A 10 5.73 -13.23 -16.88
CA ILE A 10 6.93 -13.21 -17.72
C ILE A 10 6.63 -12.62 -19.11
N ASN A 11 5.52 -13.02 -19.73
CA ASN A 11 5.11 -12.45 -21.01
C ASN A 11 4.84 -10.94 -20.92
N LEU A 12 4.16 -10.49 -19.86
CA LEU A 12 3.97 -9.08 -19.57
C LEU A 12 5.31 -8.36 -19.39
N GLY A 13 6.27 -8.96 -18.70
CA GLY A 13 7.64 -8.46 -18.60
C GLY A 13 8.28 -8.24 -19.97
N ASN A 14 8.19 -9.23 -20.84
CA ASN A 14 8.75 -9.17 -22.20
C ASN A 14 8.14 -8.03 -23.04
N GLU A 15 6.85 -7.71 -22.87
CA GLU A 15 6.21 -6.56 -23.55
C GLU A 15 6.86 -5.22 -23.19
N TYR A 16 7.45 -5.12 -21.99
CA TYR A 16 8.19 -3.94 -21.52
C TYR A 16 9.71 -4.09 -21.64
N GLY A 17 10.20 -5.15 -22.30
CA GLY A 17 11.64 -5.43 -22.44
C GLY A 17 12.31 -5.87 -21.13
N LEU A 18 11.56 -6.43 -20.19
CA LEU A 18 12.03 -6.86 -18.88
C LEU A 18 12.14 -8.40 -18.78
N ASP A 19 13.31 -8.90 -18.42
CA ASP A 19 13.51 -10.32 -18.11
C ASP A 19 13.14 -10.64 -16.65
N LEU A 20 11.86 -10.94 -16.42
CA LEU A 20 11.33 -11.30 -15.10
C LEU A 20 11.60 -12.76 -14.68
N THR A 21 12.40 -13.51 -15.45
CA THR A 21 12.74 -14.91 -15.10
C THR A 21 13.83 -15.00 -14.03
N ARG A 22 14.57 -13.91 -13.82
CA ARG A 22 15.65 -13.77 -12.85
C ARG A 22 15.28 -12.85 -11.69
N PRO A 23 15.96 -12.97 -10.53
CA PRO A 23 15.81 -12.00 -9.45
C PRO A 23 16.31 -10.61 -9.88
N ALA A 24 15.76 -9.59 -9.22
CA ALA A 24 16.22 -8.21 -9.34
C ALA A 24 17.65 -8.05 -8.79
N GLN A 25 18.49 -7.34 -9.54
CA GLN A 25 19.91 -7.15 -9.25
C GLN A 25 20.27 -5.71 -8.88
N THR A 26 19.40 -4.74 -9.15
CA THR A 26 19.57 -3.30 -8.83
C THR A 26 18.37 -2.76 -8.06
N ALA A 27 18.49 -1.56 -7.48
CA ALA A 27 17.39 -0.83 -6.86
C ALA A 27 16.27 -0.57 -7.87
N GLN A 28 16.62 -0.13 -9.08
CA GLN A 28 15.66 0.08 -10.17
C GLN A 28 14.89 -1.21 -10.50
N GLU A 29 15.59 -2.34 -10.62
CA GLU A 29 14.95 -3.63 -10.88
C GLU A 29 14.09 -4.09 -9.71
N ALA A 30 14.50 -3.86 -8.45
CA ALA A 30 13.69 -4.26 -7.29
C ALA A 30 12.35 -3.52 -7.26
N VAL A 31 12.37 -2.21 -7.50
CA VAL A 31 11.17 -1.37 -7.62
C VAL A 31 10.32 -1.85 -8.82
N GLN A 32 10.95 -2.02 -9.98
CA GLN A 32 10.25 -2.42 -11.20
C GLN A 32 9.64 -3.83 -11.11
N TRP A 33 10.34 -4.83 -10.56
CA TRP A 33 9.86 -6.22 -10.46
C TRP A 33 8.68 -6.30 -9.49
N THR A 34 8.76 -5.58 -8.38
CA THR A 34 7.66 -5.44 -7.41
C THR A 34 6.44 -4.83 -8.08
N TYR A 35 6.63 -3.73 -8.84
CA TYR A 35 5.55 -3.12 -9.59
C TYR A 35 4.99 -4.04 -10.68
N MET A 36 5.81 -4.82 -11.40
CA MET A 36 5.31 -5.75 -12.42
C MET A 36 4.42 -6.84 -11.83
N GLY A 37 4.78 -7.38 -10.66
CA GLY A 37 3.93 -8.31 -9.92
C GLY A 37 2.58 -7.70 -9.56
N TYR A 38 2.59 -6.47 -9.06
CA TYR A 38 1.39 -5.71 -8.77
C TYR A 38 0.56 -5.38 -10.01
N LEU A 39 1.21 -4.92 -11.10
CA LEU A 39 0.61 -4.59 -12.38
C LEU A 39 -0.15 -5.78 -12.98
N ALA A 40 0.41 -6.99 -12.89
CA ALA A 40 -0.27 -8.20 -13.33
C ALA A 40 -1.56 -8.47 -12.52
N SER A 41 -1.57 -8.16 -11.23
CA SER A 41 -2.76 -8.28 -10.38
C SER A 41 -3.86 -7.31 -10.83
N ILE A 42 -3.55 -6.01 -10.94
CA ILE A 42 -4.53 -4.98 -11.35
C ILE A 42 -4.92 -5.04 -12.84
N LYS A 43 -4.17 -5.76 -13.68
CA LYS A 43 -4.57 -6.06 -15.07
C LYS A 43 -5.53 -7.24 -15.18
N SER A 44 -5.61 -8.10 -14.16
CA SER A 44 -6.36 -9.34 -14.22
C SER A 44 -7.54 -9.39 -13.25
N GLN A 45 -7.58 -8.49 -12.27
CA GLN A 45 -8.61 -8.39 -11.24
C GLN A 45 -9.00 -6.93 -11.03
N ASP A 46 -10.26 -6.70 -10.67
CA ASP A 46 -10.87 -5.41 -10.42
C ASP A 46 -11.48 -5.37 -9.01
N GLY A 47 -10.81 -5.98 -8.03
CA GLY A 47 -11.24 -5.94 -6.62
C GLY A 47 -11.45 -4.51 -6.14
N ALA A 48 -12.34 -4.33 -5.16
CA ALA A 48 -12.57 -2.99 -4.59
C ALA A 48 -11.26 -2.40 -4.06
N ALA A 49 -10.53 -3.18 -3.26
CA ALA A 49 -9.21 -2.84 -2.74
C ALA A 49 -8.11 -3.71 -3.36
N MET A 50 -7.11 -3.08 -3.94
CA MET A 50 -5.93 -3.71 -4.53
C MET A 50 -4.69 -3.18 -3.82
N SER A 51 -4.51 -3.54 -2.54
CA SER A 51 -3.44 -2.94 -1.73
C SER A 51 -2.03 -3.34 -2.17
N PHE A 52 -1.10 -2.40 -2.07
CA PHE A 52 0.27 -2.56 -2.55
C PHE A 52 1.15 -3.35 -1.57
N GLY A 53 0.85 -3.29 -0.27
CA GLY A 53 1.51 -4.07 0.78
C GLY A 53 2.49 -3.26 1.61
N ARG A 54 3.51 -3.91 2.18
CA ARG A 54 4.52 -3.29 3.06
C ARG A 54 5.91 -3.35 2.43
N ASN A 55 6.22 -2.37 1.60
CA ASN A 55 7.36 -2.47 0.68
C ASN A 55 8.54 -1.56 1.00
N SER A 56 8.42 -0.57 1.89
CA SER A 56 9.45 0.46 2.08
C SER A 56 10.78 -0.12 2.56
N ALA A 57 10.77 -0.88 3.67
CA ALA A 57 11.98 -1.50 4.21
C ALA A 57 12.58 -2.52 3.24
N PHE A 58 11.73 -3.29 2.54
CA PHE A 58 12.16 -4.24 1.50
C PHE A 58 12.90 -3.55 0.35
N LEU A 59 12.33 -2.48 -0.21
CA LEU A 59 12.95 -1.71 -1.29
C LEU A 59 14.21 -0.98 -0.82
N ASP A 60 14.22 -0.48 0.42
CA ASP A 60 15.37 0.24 0.98
C ASP A 60 16.62 -0.63 1.05
N VAL A 61 16.49 -1.95 1.24
CA VAL A 61 17.65 -2.87 1.20
C VAL A 61 18.40 -2.79 -0.13
N PHE A 62 17.68 -2.70 -1.26
CA PHE A 62 18.30 -2.59 -2.57
C PHE A 62 18.80 -1.17 -2.85
N ILE A 63 18.02 -0.16 -2.47
CA ILE A 63 18.38 1.26 -2.63
C ILE A 63 19.65 1.59 -1.84
N GLU A 64 19.70 1.23 -0.56
CA GLU A 64 20.86 1.50 0.31
C GLU A 64 22.11 0.76 -0.17
N ARG A 65 21.97 -0.47 -0.70
CA ARG A 65 23.08 -1.21 -1.31
C ARG A 65 23.64 -0.46 -2.52
N ASP A 66 22.77 0.03 -3.40
CA ASP A 66 23.21 0.70 -4.64
C ASP A 66 23.76 2.10 -4.35
N LEU A 67 23.22 2.82 -3.36
CA LEU A 67 23.78 4.08 -2.84
C LEU A 67 25.20 3.87 -2.30
N LYS A 68 25.41 2.85 -1.44
CA LYS A 68 26.73 2.53 -0.87
C LYS A 68 27.76 2.11 -1.93
N ALA A 69 27.30 1.48 -3.01
CA ALA A 69 28.13 1.12 -4.14
C ALA A 69 28.38 2.28 -5.12
N GLY A 70 27.81 3.47 -4.88
CA GLY A 70 27.92 4.63 -5.77
C GLY A 70 27.25 4.44 -7.13
N LYS A 71 26.30 3.50 -7.24
CA LYS A 71 25.59 3.20 -8.51
C LYS A 71 24.44 4.16 -8.78
N ILE A 72 23.86 4.70 -7.72
CA ILE A 72 22.78 5.68 -7.75
C ILE A 72 23.07 6.78 -6.73
N THR A 73 22.46 7.93 -6.92
CA THR A 73 22.42 9.05 -5.98
C THR A 73 21.12 9.03 -5.17
N GLU A 74 21.03 9.87 -4.13
CA GLU A 74 19.78 10.04 -3.38
C GLU A 74 18.65 10.58 -4.27
N THR A 75 18.97 11.45 -5.25
CA THR A 75 18.02 11.95 -6.23
C THR A 75 17.45 10.82 -7.08
N ASP A 76 18.32 9.93 -7.59
CA ASP A 76 17.88 8.76 -8.35
C ASP A 76 17.00 7.83 -7.50
N ALA A 77 17.35 7.65 -6.21
CA ALA A 77 16.56 6.85 -5.28
C ALA A 77 15.16 7.45 -5.04
N GLN A 78 15.05 8.77 -4.89
CA GLN A 78 13.76 9.44 -4.76
C GLN A 78 12.96 9.34 -6.07
N GLU A 79 13.59 9.52 -7.23
CA GLU A 79 12.94 9.39 -8.53
C GLU A 79 12.34 7.99 -8.74
N LEU A 80 12.99 6.93 -8.26
CA LEU A 80 12.42 5.58 -8.28
C LEU A 80 11.12 5.48 -7.48
N ILE A 81 11.09 6.09 -6.29
CA ILE A 81 9.90 6.09 -5.41
C ILE A 81 8.79 6.98 -5.98
N ASP A 82 9.14 8.16 -6.50
CA ASP A 82 8.19 9.03 -7.20
C ASP A 82 7.56 8.32 -8.39
N ASN A 83 8.37 7.62 -9.20
CA ASN A 83 7.88 6.90 -10.37
C ASN A 83 6.90 5.79 -10.02
N ILE A 84 7.18 4.96 -9.02
CA ILE A 84 6.24 3.91 -8.61
C ILE A 84 4.96 4.51 -8.01
N VAL A 85 5.06 5.58 -7.20
CA VAL A 85 3.90 6.29 -6.66
C VAL A 85 3.05 6.91 -7.79
N MET A 86 3.67 7.52 -8.80
CA MET A 86 2.96 8.00 -9.99
C MET A 86 2.20 6.87 -10.69
N LYS A 87 2.79 5.68 -10.81
CA LYS A 87 2.10 4.53 -11.40
C LYS A 87 0.93 4.05 -10.57
N LEU A 88 1.02 4.09 -9.24
CA LEU A 88 -0.11 3.79 -8.37
C LEU A 88 -1.22 4.86 -8.54
N ARG A 89 -0.88 6.14 -8.62
CA ARG A 89 -1.87 7.23 -8.79
C ARG A 89 -2.74 7.14 -10.05
N ILE A 90 -2.29 6.44 -11.10
CA ILE A 90 -2.99 6.36 -12.39
C ILE A 90 -3.78 5.05 -12.60
N VAL A 91 -3.79 4.13 -11.63
CA VAL A 91 -4.59 2.90 -11.75
C VAL A 91 -6.07 3.24 -11.70
N ARG A 92 -6.85 2.66 -12.61
CA ARG A 92 -8.30 2.89 -12.71
C ARG A 92 -9.03 1.61 -13.05
N PHE A 93 -10.26 1.50 -12.55
CA PHE A 93 -11.17 0.41 -12.86
C PHE A 93 -12.49 0.98 -13.39
N LEU A 94 -13.09 0.32 -14.38
CA LEU A 94 -14.41 0.71 -14.86
C LEU A 94 -15.46 0.33 -13.82
N ARG A 95 -16.20 1.32 -13.29
CA ARG A 95 -17.23 1.14 -12.26
C ARG A 95 -18.59 1.67 -12.72
N THR A 96 -19.66 1.09 -12.18
CA THR A 96 -21.04 1.58 -12.39
C THR A 96 -21.34 2.75 -11.46
N LYS A 97 -22.41 3.50 -11.73
CA LYS A 97 -22.90 4.56 -10.83
C LYS A 97 -23.28 4.02 -9.45
N ASP A 98 -23.84 2.82 -9.38
CA ASP A 98 -24.20 2.17 -8.10
C ASP A 98 -22.96 1.86 -7.25
N TYR A 99 -21.86 1.47 -7.89
CA TYR A 99 -20.59 1.28 -7.21
C TYR A 99 -20.07 2.62 -6.65
N ASP A 100 -20.07 3.67 -7.47
CA ASP A 100 -19.61 5.01 -7.05
C ASP A 100 -20.44 5.59 -5.90
N ASN A 101 -21.74 5.30 -5.84
CA ASN A 101 -22.60 5.68 -4.70
C ASN A 101 -22.20 5.00 -3.37
N ILE A 102 -21.57 3.82 -3.42
CA ILE A 102 -21.14 3.06 -2.24
C ILE A 102 -19.67 3.37 -1.91
N PHE A 103 -18.83 3.48 -2.94
CA PHE A 103 -17.39 3.68 -2.87
C PHE A 103 -17.01 4.92 -3.69
N SER A 104 -17.35 6.09 -3.16
CA SER A 104 -17.21 7.38 -3.84
C SER A 104 -15.76 7.84 -3.97
N GLY A 105 -15.46 8.58 -5.03
CA GLY A 105 -14.16 9.24 -5.23
C GLY A 105 -13.15 8.39 -6.01
N ASP A 106 -13.65 7.42 -6.78
CA ASP A 106 -12.84 6.51 -7.60
C ASP A 106 -11.70 5.79 -6.82
N PRO A 107 -11.96 5.26 -5.60
CA PRO A 107 -10.92 4.62 -4.82
C PRO A 107 -10.62 3.21 -5.34
N TYR A 108 -9.38 2.79 -5.16
CA TYR A 108 -8.99 1.39 -5.35
C TYR A 108 -8.05 0.85 -4.27
N TRP A 109 -7.70 1.70 -3.29
CA TRP A 109 -6.91 1.39 -2.10
C TRP A 109 -5.62 0.65 -2.42
N ALA A 110 -4.70 1.33 -3.13
CA ALA A 110 -3.30 0.89 -3.22
C ALA A 110 -2.56 1.16 -1.91
N THR A 111 -3.07 0.54 -0.84
CA THR A 111 -2.59 0.76 0.51
C THR A 111 -1.14 0.32 0.63
N TRP A 112 -0.29 1.26 1.03
CA TRP A 112 1.13 1.05 1.29
C TRP A 112 1.36 1.21 2.79
N SER A 113 1.54 0.08 3.48
CA SER A 113 1.87 0.06 4.91
C SER A 113 3.36 0.37 5.12
N ASP A 114 3.67 1.28 6.03
CA ASP A 114 5.04 1.76 6.29
C ASP A 114 5.33 1.86 7.80
N ALA A 115 6.61 2.00 8.14
CA ALA A 115 7.11 2.11 9.52
C ALA A 115 6.83 0.85 10.37
N GLY A 116 6.49 1.03 11.65
CA GLY A 116 6.30 -0.04 12.63
C GLY A 116 7.61 -0.58 13.23
N PHE A 117 7.51 -1.74 13.89
CA PHE A 117 8.62 -2.40 14.57
C PHE A 117 8.78 -3.85 14.13
N GLY A 118 10.02 -4.34 14.18
CA GLY A 118 10.33 -5.77 14.18
C GLY A 118 9.95 -6.41 15.51
N ASP A 119 9.72 -7.72 15.52
CA ASP A 119 9.51 -8.47 16.76
C ASP A 119 10.75 -8.47 17.66
N ASP A 120 11.91 -8.16 17.10
CA ASP A 120 13.16 -7.91 17.81
C ASP A 120 13.26 -6.53 18.48
N GLY A 121 12.24 -5.68 18.31
CA GLY A 121 12.15 -4.35 18.92
C GLY A 121 12.88 -3.24 18.16
N ARG A 122 13.51 -3.52 17.02
CA ARG A 122 14.09 -2.46 16.16
C ARG A 122 13.01 -1.78 15.32
N PRO A 123 13.06 -0.45 15.11
CA PRO A 123 12.13 0.22 14.22
C PRO A 123 12.36 -0.22 12.77
N MET A 124 11.29 -0.39 12.01
CA MET A 124 11.32 -0.69 10.57
C MET A 124 11.26 0.57 9.70
N VAL A 125 11.38 1.76 10.30
CA VAL A 125 11.53 3.01 9.57
C VAL A 125 12.89 3.02 8.85
N THR A 126 12.86 3.29 7.55
CA THR A 126 14.06 3.40 6.71
C THR A 126 14.12 4.73 5.97
N LYS A 127 15.18 4.99 5.20
CA LYS A 127 15.22 6.20 4.34
C LYS A 127 14.08 6.18 3.32
N THR A 128 13.74 5.02 2.78
CA THR A 128 12.60 4.87 1.85
C THR A 128 11.26 5.22 2.51
N SER A 129 11.08 5.03 3.83
CA SER A 129 9.91 5.55 4.55
C SER A 129 9.78 7.07 4.45
N PHE A 130 10.90 7.80 4.51
CA PHE A 130 10.91 9.25 4.25
C PHE A 130 10.66 9.55 2.77
N ARG A 131 11.31 8.84 1.83
CA ARG A 131 11.10 9.05 0.39
C ARG A 131 9.64 8.87 -0.02
N LEU A 132 8.95 7.88 0.55
CA LEU A 132 7.53 7.63 0.32
C LEU A 132 6.68 8.83 0.76
N LEU A 133 6.89 9.33 1.98
CA LEU A 133 6.19 10.51 2.47
C LEU A 133 6.56 11.79 1.69
N ASN A 134 7.80 11.88 1.23
CA ASN A 134 8.30 13.01 0.46
C ASN A 134 7.57 13.15 -0.89
N THR A 135 7.03 12.07 -1.44
CA THR A 135 6.20 12.10 -2.66
C THR A 135 4.95 12.99 -2.53
N LEU A 136 4.47 13.22 -1.30
CA LEU A 136 3.30 14.05 -1.02
C LEU A 136 3.61 15.55 -0.95
N THR A 137 4.89 15.93 -0.96
CA THR A 137 5.31 17.34 -0.93
C THR A 137 5.18 17.99 -2.30
N LEU A 138 5.03 19.32 -2.33
CA LEU A 138 4.94 20.10 -3.57
C LEU A 138 6.24 20.09 -4.41
N GLU A 139 7.37 19.74 -3.79
CA GLU A 139 8.65 19.59 -4.48
C GLU A 139 8.71 18.31 -5.33
N HIS A 140 7.82 17.35 -5.05
CA HIS A 140 7.70 16.08 -5.76
C HIS A 140 6.35 15.99 -6.49
N LEU A 141 5.45 15.10 -6.05
CA LEU A 141 4.20 14.82 -6.77
C LEU A 141 3.00 15.57 -6.19
N GLY A 142 3.17 16.28 -5.07
CA GLY A 142 2.10 16.91 -4.32
C GLY A 142 1.12 15.92 -3.66
N PRO A 143 0.15 16.44 -2.90
CA PRO A 143 -0.86 15.62 -2.22
C PRO A 143 -1.68 14.78 -3.20
N GLY A 144 -1.97 13.55 -2.83
CA GLY A 144 -2.85 12.66 -3.60
C GLY A 144 -3.51 11.61 -2.70
N PRO A 145 -4.73 11.15 -3.04
CA PRO A 145 -5.43 10.13 -2.25
C PRO A 145 -4.84 8.73 -2.40
N GLU A 146 -4.07 8.49 -3.47
CA GLU A 146 -3.38 7.23 -3.73
C GLU A 146 -1.86 7.47 -3.90
N PRO A 147 -1.01 6.50 -3.52
CA PRO A 147 -1.36 5.32 -2.73
C PRO A 147 -1.89 5.71 -1.35
N ASN A 148 -2.81 4.92 -0.82
CA ASN A 148 -3.27 5.08 0.56
C ASN A 148 -2.14 4.74 1.55
N ILE A 149 -1.32 5.73 1.93
CA ILE A 149 -0.16 5.52 2.80
C ILE A 149 -0.61 5.36 4.25
N THR A 150 -0.26 4.22 4.85
CA THR A 150 -0.67 3.85 6.20
C THR A 150 0.53 3.65 7.10
N ILE A 151 0.67 4.51 8.12
CA ILE A 151 1.79 4.47 9.04
C ILE A 151 1.45 3.54 10.21
N PHE A 152 2.25 2.49 10.38
CA PHE A 152 2.24 1.66 11.59
C PHE A 152 2.87 2.45 12.72
N TRP A 153 2.00 3.03 13.53
CA TRP A 153 2.33 3.99 14.56
C TRP A 153 2.60 3.31 15.90
N ASP A 154 3.71 3.71 16.52
CA ASP A 154 4.01 3.47 17.92
C ASP A 154 4.71 4.72 18.50
N PRO A 155 4.43 5.13 19.74
CA PRO A 155 5.09 6.29 20.37
C PRO A 155 6.63 6.22 20.38
N LYS A 156 7.20 5.02 20.33
CA LYS A 156 8.65 4.76 20.31
C LYS A 156 9.28 4.89 18.93
N LEU A 157 8.51 5.14 17.87
CA LEU A 157 9.07 5.41 16.54
C LEU A 157 10.13 6.53 16.61
N PRO A 158 11.14 6.50 15.72
CA PRO A 158 12.16 7.53 15.66
C PRO A 158 11.55 8.94 15.59
N GLU A 159 12.04 9.84 16.46
CA GLU A 159 11.45 11.18 16.64
C GLU A 159 11.44 12.01 15.36
N GLY A 160 12.50 11.93 14.55
CA GLY A 160 12.56 12.62 13.26
C GLY A 160 11.48 12.15 12.28
N TYR A 161 11.18 10.85 12.26
CA TYR A 161 10.14 10.30 11.40
C TYR A 161 8.74 10.69 11.90
N LYS A 162 8.48 10.59 13.21
CA LYS A 162 7.20 11.05 13.79
C LYS A 162 6.89 12.51 13.47
N ARG A 163 7.90 13.39 13.57
CA ARG A 163 7.77 14.81 13.19
C ARG A 163 7.48 14.99 11.71
N PHE A 164 8.12 14.19 10.86
CA PHE A 164 7.87 14.25 9.43
C PHE A 164 6.47 13.76 9.07
N CYS A 165 6.00 12.64 9.64
CA CYS A 165 4.60 12.21 9.52
C CYS A 165 3.63 13.32 9.94
N ALA A 166 3.84 13.94 11.11
CA ALA A 166 3.00 15.02 11.59
C ALA A 166 2.99 16.23 10.63
N LYS A 167 4.16 16.62 10.10
CA LYS A 167 4.27 17.67 9.08
C LYS A 167 3.47 17.32 7.82
N ILE A 168 3.64 16.11 7.29
CA ILE A 168 2.91 15.67 6.09
C ILE A 168 1.41 15.63 6.35
N SER A 169 0.95 15.16 7.51
CA SER A 169 -0.46 15.23 7.88
C SER A 169 -0.99 16.66 7.92
N ILE A 170 -0.26 17.60 8.53
CA ILE A 170 -0.63 19.02 8.59
C ILE A 170 -0.70 19.63 7.18
N ASP A 171 0.29 19.36 6.35
CA ASP A 171 0.44 20.01 5.04
C ASP A 171 -0.52 19.42 3.99
N THR A 172 -0.88 18.14 4.11
CA THR A 172 -1.51 17.39 3.01
C THR A 172 -2.81 16.67 3.37
N SER A 173 -3.01 16.33 4.65
CA SER A 173 -4.11 15.47 5.10
C SER A 173 -4.21 14.12 4.35
N ALA A 174 -3.10 13.62 3.80
CA ALA A 174 -3.10 12.51 2.84
C ALA A 174 -2.51 11.18 3.37
N ILE A 175 -2.30 11.05 4.69
CA ILE A 175 -1.80 9.81 5.31
C ILE A 175 -2.68 9.37 6.47
N GLN A 176 -2.77 8.06 6.68
CA GLN A 176 -3.49 7.44 7.78
C GLN A 176 -2.56 6.70 8.74
N TYR A 177 -3.05 6.39 9.94
CA TYR A 177 -2.28 5.78 11.02
C TYR A 177 -3.01 4.60 11.60
N GLU A 178 -2.28 3.52 11.86
CA GLU A 178 -2.78 2.31 12.50
C GLU A 178 -1.85 1.91 13.64
N SER A 179 -2.39 1.27 14.69
CA SER A 179 -1.57 0.87 15.85
C SER A 179 -0.65 -0.31 15.50
N ASP A 180 0.66 -0.05 15.41
CA ASP A 180 1.66 -1.11 15.17
C ASP A 180 1.60 -2.17 16.26
N LYS A 181 1.49 -1.76 17.54
CA LYS A 181 1.46 -2.68 18.67
C LYS A 181 0.31 -3.68 18.56
N GLU A 182 -0.90 -3.22 18.26
CA GLU A 182 -2.06 -4.08 18.13
C GLU A 182 -1.93 -4.98 16.90
N ILE A 183 -1.51 -4.43 15.76
CA ILE A 183 -1.33 -5.23 14.54
C ILE A 183 -0.24 -6.29 14.74
N ARG A 184 0.94 -5.91 15.20
CA ARG A 184 2.08 -6.80 15.37
C ARG A 184 1.81 -7.91 16.38
N SER A 185 1.09 -7.63 17.47
CA SER A 185 0.76 -8.66 18.46
C SER A 185 -0.11 -9.81 17.93
N HIS A 186 -0.87 -9.58 16.86
CA HIS A 186 -1.75 -10.59 16.26
C HIS A 186 -1.21 -11.13 14.92
N TRP A 187 -0.65 -10.25 14.09
CA TRP A 187 -0.21 -10.57 12.74
C TRP A 187 1.32 -10.66 12.58
N GLY A 188 2.11 -10.26 13.57
CA GLY A 188 3.57 -10.25 13.49
C GLY A 188 4.11 -9.03 12.74
N ASP A 189 5.43 -8.97 12.63
CA ASP A 189 6.17 -7.81 12.11
C ASP A 189 6.19 -7.66 10.58
N ASP A 190 5.70 -8.64 9.83
CA ASP A 190 5.53 -8.59 8.36
C ASP A 190 4.04 -8.60 7.95
N ALA A 191 3.24 -7.80 8.67
CA ALA A 191 1.85 -7.53 8.34
C ALA A 191 1.71 -6.31 7.41
N ALA A 192 0.63 -6.27 6.63
CA ALA A 192 0.20 -5.12 5.85
C ALA A 192 -1.31 -4.90 5.97
N ILE A 193 -1.77 -3.68 5.69
CA ILE A 193 -3.19 -3.34 5.63
C ILE A 193 -3.73 -3.59 4.23
N ALA A 194 -4.81 -4.35 4.16
CA ALA A 194 -5.67 -4.39 2.98
C ALA A 194 -6.83 -3.40 3.14
N CYS A 195 -7.16 -2.73 2.04
CA CYS A 195 -8.20 -1.69 2.01
C CYS A 195 -7.87 -0.59 3.03
N CYS A 196 -8.79 -0.27 3.93
CA CYS A 196 -8.60 0.82 4.90
C CYS A 196 -7.85 0.38 6.16
N VAL A 197 -8.28 -0.71 6.81
CA VAL A 197 -7.94 -1.04 8.21
C VAL A 197 -7.81 -2.55 8.49
N SER A 198 -7.74 -3.40 7.45
CA SER A 198 -7.76 -4.87 7.60
C SER A 198 -6.34 -5.48 7.55
N PRO A 199 -5.67 -5.72 8.69
CA PRO A 199 -4.33 -6.29 8.70
C PRO A 199 -4.32 -7.76 8.24
N MET A 200 -3.26 -8.13 7.54
CA MET A 200 -2.96 -9.50 7.11
C MET A 200 -1.46 -9.76 7.10
N ARG A 201 -1.07 -11.01 7.38
CA ARG A 201 0.30 -11.47 7.13
C ARG A 201 0.55 -11.55 5.63
N VAL A 202 1.54 -10.80 5.14
CA VAL A 202 1.85 -10.71 3.71
C VAL A 202 2.14 -12.10 3.14
N GLY A 203 1.43 -12.47 2.06
CA GLY A 203 1.58 -13.76 1.38
C GLY A 203 1.10 -15.00 2.15
N LYS A 204 0.57 -14.85 3.38
CA LYS A 204 0.17 -15.97 4.25
C LYS A 204 -1.31 -15.94 4.62
N GLN A 205 -1.99 -14.82 4.40
CA GLN A 205 -3.41 -14.64 4.72
C GLN A 205 -4.12 -13.82 3.63
N MET A 206 -5.43 -14.03 3.52
CA MET A 206 -6.37 -13.19 2.77
C MET A 206 -7.70 -13.15 3.53
N GLN A 207 -8.52 -12.12 3.32
CA GLN A 207 -9.87 -12.07 3.86
C GLN A 207 -10.92 -12.25 2.76
N PHE A 208 -12.07 -12.83 3.12
CA PHE A 208 -13.26 -12.77 2.28
C PHE A 208 -14.03 -11.49 2.59
N PHE A 209 -14.05 -10.58 1.62
CA PHE A 209 -14.70 -9.28 1.76
C PHE A 209 -16.22 -9.42 1.73
N ALA A 210 -16.90 -8.79 2.70
CA ALA A 210 -18.35 -8.89 2.88
C ALA A 210 -19.05 -7.52 3.03
N ALA A 211 -18.40 -6.43 2.59
CA ALA A 211 -18.88 -5.06 2.78
C ALA A 211 -19.24 -4.76 4.26
N ARG A 212 -20.48 -4.35 4.55
CA ARG A 212 -20.94 -4.00 5.89
C ARG A 212 -22.43 -4.28 6.08
N VAL A 213 -22.85 -4.43 7.34
CA VAL A 213 -24.25 -4.54 7.75
C VAL A 213 -24.70 -3.24 8.43
N ASN A 214 -25.91 -2.78 8.14
CA ASN A 214 -26.50 -1.63 8.82
C ASN A 214 -27.14 -2.07 10.16
N SER A 215 -26.38 -1.94 11.25
CA SER A 215 -26.82 -2.31 12.60
C SER A 215 -27.97 -1.44 13.12
N ALA A 216 -28.03 -0.17 12.73
CA ALA A 216 -29.13 0.72 13.09
C ALA A 216 -30.46 0.24 12.49
N LYS A 217 -30.44 -0.18 11.22
CA LYS A 217 -31.62 -0.75 10.56
C LYS A 217 -32.02 -2.11 11.14
N ALA A 218 -31.03 -2.94 11.49
CA ALA A 218 -31.29 -4.20 12.19
C ALA A 218 -32.00 -3.98 13.54
N LEU A 219 -31.65 -2.92 14.28
CA LEU A 219 -32.36 -2.53 15.51
C LEU A 219 -33.80 -2.10 15.23
N LEU A 220 -34.03 -1.29 14.20
CA LEU A 220 -35.39 -0.91 13.80
C LEU A 220 -36.25 -2.12 13.42
N TYR A 221 -35.67 -3.08 12.70
CA TYR A 221 -36.36 -4.33 12.38
C TYR A 221 -36.70 -5.12 13.63
N ALA A 222 -35.80 -5.19 14.61
CA ALA A 222 -36.07 -5.87 15.87
C ALA A 222 -37.25 -5.22 16.62
N ILE A 223 -37.35 -3.89 16.61
CA ILE A 223 -38.45 -3.14 17.23
C ILE A 223 -39.76 -3.33 16.45
N ASN A 224 -39.70 -3.29 15.11
CA ASN A 224 -40.86 -3.34 14.22
C ASN A 224 -41.31 -4.77 13.84
N GLY A 225 -40.88 -5.79 14.58
CA GLY A 225 -41.27 -7.18 14.32
C GLY A 225 -40.80 -7.72 12.95
N GLY A 226 -39.63 -7.26 12.50
CA GLY A 226 -39.01 -7.62 11.22
C GLY A 226 -39.49 -6.80 10.03
N ARG A 227 -40.37 -5.80 10.22
CA ARG A 227 -40.84 -4.92 9.15
C ARG A 227 -39.91 -3.73 8.95
N ASP A 228 -39.74 -3.37 7.69
CA ASP A 228 -39.05 -2.17 7.27
C ASP A 228 -39.87 -0.92 7.64
N GLU A 229 -39.22 0.10 8.19
CA GLU A 229 -39.87 1.35 8.56
C GLU A 229 -40.21 2.23 7.34
N MET A 230 -39.62 1.96 6.18
CA MET A 230 -39.77 2.75 4.96
C MET A 230 -40.62 2.09 3.86
N THR A 231 -40.95 0.80 3.99
CA THR A 231 -41.74 0.03 3.00
C THR A 231 -42.80 -0.84 3.65
#